data_AF-A0A7V2VLY2-F1
#
_entry.id   AF-A0A7V2VLY2-F1
#
_cell.length_a   1.000
_cell.length_b   1.000
_cell.length_c   1.000
_cell.angle_alpha   90.00
_cell.angle_beta   90.00
_cell.angle_gamma   90.00
#
_symmetry.space_group_name_H-M   'P 1'
#
loop_
_entity.id
_entity.type
_entity.pdbx_description
1 polymer ?
#
loop_
_entity_poly.entity_id
_entity_poly.type
_entity_poly.pdbx_seq_one_letter_code
_entity_poly.pdbx_strand_id
1 'polypeptide(L)'
;MSETILVAVAWPYANGSLHLGQIAGAYLPPDIFARYHRMKGNQVLMVSGSDQHGTPITIKAEQEGKEPKEIADRYHREFLDSWQKLGISFDLFTSTETANHAKVAQDMFLTLLDKGYVYRSTVSQAYCPQCRRFLPDRYIEGTCPHCGFTGARGDQCDNCGRPLNPAELTEPRCRLCGTPPQFRDSEHFFFKLSEFRDRLLDWVRQQTHWRQNVLNFTQRYLEEGLIDRAITRDIDWGVPVPVAGFENKRLYVWFEAVIGYLSASKEWAMSTGDSERWRRFWQDEAKSYYFIGKDNIPFHTMIWPAMLMGYGGLNLPYDVPANEFLTIEGRKLSSSRNWAVWLPDYLSRYDPDPLRYLLSVNMPETGDTDFSWRELIRRNNDELVATYGNLVHRVLTFTYRNFDGCVPTPGALDTSSQSLIEKARESMTTEDGLLSRCQFRLAIGSAMQLAQEANRYLEEKSPWKAVKESRQAAADSLYVAIVVIAYLKTMLYPFLPFSSEKLHQLLGFDGSLEADGWQPRLPSPGQRLLPPEPLFSKLDEKLADEEAGRLGKYI
;
A
#
# COMPACT_ATOMS: atom_id res chain seq x y z
N MET A 1 25.22 4.25 -10.10
CA MET A 1 25.48 4.21 -8.64
C MET A 1 24.23 3.70 -7.97
N SER A 2 24.33 2.93 -6.88
CA SER A 2 23.13 2.48 -6.14
C SER A 2 22.46 3.68 -5.49
N GLU A 3 21.15 3.82 -5.66
CA GLU A 3 20.36 4.85 -4.98
C GLU A 3 19.98 4.39 -3.57
N THR A 4 19.66 5.35 -2.70
CA THR A 4 19.11 5.08 -1.37
C THR A 4 17.64 5.49 -1.37
N ILE A 5 16.76 4.53 -1.17
CA ILE A 5 15.31 4.64 -1.37
C ILE A 5 14.61 4.35 -0.04
N LEU A 6 13.88 5.34 0.47
CA LEU A 6 12.93 5.17 1.56
C LEU A 6 11.54 4.93 0.97
N VAL A 7 10.91 3.81 1.32
CA VAL A 7 9.53 3.49 0.95
C VAL A 7 8.67 3.60 2.22
N ALA A 8 7.99 4.73 2.37
CA ALA A 8 7.11 5.02 3.48
C ALA A 8 5.66 4.65 3.10
N VAL A 9 5.06 3.71 3.82
CA VAL A 9 3.76 3.15 3.46
C VAL A 9 2.69 3.52 4.49
N ALA A 10 1.58 4.10 4.05
CA ALA A 10 0.47 4.53 4.90
C ALA A 10 0.14 3.51 6.00
N TRP A 11 -0.07 3.99 7.22
CA TRP A 11 -0.25 3.11 8.38
C TRP A 11 -1.72 2.66 8.47
N PRO A 12 -2.03 1.35 8.47
CA PRO A 12 -3.38 0.88 8.66
C PRO A 12 -3.83 1.16 10.09
N TYR A 13 -5.07 1.64 10.21
CA TYR A 13 -5.69 1.89 11.49
C TYR A 13 -6.13 0.58 12.16
N ALA A 14 -5.69 0.33 13.39
CA ALA A 14 -5.84 -0.95 14.08
C ALA A 14 -7.20 -1.12 14.78
N ASN A 15 -8.30 -0.87 14.07
CA ASN A 15 -9.67 -1.03 14.58
C ASN A 15 -10.55 -1.98 13.74
N GLY A 16 -10.00 -2.56 12.67
CA GLY A 16 -10.72 -3.39 11.73
C GLY A 16 -9.77 -4.16 10.83
N SER A 17 -10.28 -5.24 10.24
CA SER A 17 -9.53 -6.09 9.32
C SER A 17 -9.18 -5.34 8.03
N LEU A 18 -8.08 -5.75 7.40
CA LEU A 18 -7.69 -5.20 6.10
C LEU A 18 -8.64 -5.67 5.01
N HIS A 19 -8.92 -4.80 4.06
CA HIS A 19 -9.76 -5.12 2.88
C HIS A 19 -9.03 -4.82 1.57
N LEU A 20 -9.50 -5.37 0.45
CA LEU A 20 -8.80 -5.24 -0.84
C LEU A 20 -8.56 -3.81 -1.31
N GLY A 21 -9.47 -2.87 -1.00
CA GLY A 21 -9.27 -1.46 -1.36
C GLY A 21 -8.07 -0.81 -0.68
N GLN A 22 -7.76 -1.21 0.56
CA GLN A 22 -6.55 -0.81 1.25
C GLN A 22 -5.32 -1.40 0.55
N ILE A 23 -5.37 -2.68 0.18
CA ILE A 23 -4.28 -3.39 -0.49
C ILE A 23 -3.91 -2.74 -1.82
N ALA A 24 -4.91 -2.53 -2.68
CA ALA A 24 -4.73 -1.86 -3.96
C ALA A 24 -4.32 -0.39 -3.81
N GLY A 25 -4.83 0.30 -2.79
CA GLY A 25 -4.61 1.72 -2.56
C GLY A 25 -3.22 2.05 -2.00
N ALA A 26 -2.72 1.25 -1.06
CA ALA A 26 -1.56 1.66 -0.27
C ALA A 26 -0.50 0.57 -0.01
N TYR A 27 -0.79 -0.73 -0.16
CA TYR A 27 0.14 -1.78 0.33
C TYR A 27 0.79 -2.63 -0.75
N LEU A 28 0.05 -3.00 -1.81
CA LEU A 28 0.62 -3.73 -2.93
C LEU A 28 1.57 -2.88 -3.81
N PRO A 29 1.24 -1.61 -4.16
CA PRO A 29 2.15 -0.78 -4.95
C PRO A 29 3.56 -0.61 -4.36
N PRO A 30 3.74 -0.27 -3.06
CA PRO A 30 5.08 -0.12 -2.50
C PRO A 30 5.85 -1.44 -2.40
N ASP A 31 5.19 -2.60 -2.27
CA ASP A 31 5.87 -3.90 -2.27
C ASP A 31 6.46 -4.21 -3.64
N ILE A 32 5.69 -3.98 -4.72
CA ILE A 32 6.16 -4.10 -6.10
C ILE A 32 7.37 -3.17 -6.32
N PHE A 33 7.24 -1.92 -5.89
CA PHE A 33 8.30 -0.92 -6.02
C PHE A 33 9.57 -1.27 -5.24
N ALA A 34 9.42 -1.71 -3.98
CA ALA A 34 10.53 -2.11 -3.13
C ALA A 34 11.27 -3.32 -3.71
N ARG A 35 10.56 -4.36 -4.16
CA ARG A 35 11.15 -5.54 -4.81
C ARG A 35 11.94 -5.17 -6.05
N TYR A 36 11.37 -4.32 -6.91
CA TYR A 36 12.08 -3.78 -8.07
C TYR A 36 13.37 -3.06 -7.68
N HIS A 37 13.32 -2.11 -6.72
CA HIS A 37 14.51 -1.37 -6.31
C HIS A 37 15.56 -2.26 -5.64
N ARG A 38 15.16 -3.27 -4.86
CA ARG A 38 16.08 -4.28 -4.29
C ARG A 38 16.78 -5.06 -5.39
N MET A 39 16.04 -5.55 -6.39
CA MET A 39 16.62 -6.23 -7.57
C MET A 39 17.55 -5.32 -8.37
N LYS A 40 17.26 -4.01 -8.46
CA LYS A 40 18.17 -3.04 -9.08
C LYS A 40 19.49 -2.83 -8.32
N GLY A 41 19.62 -3.39 -7.12
CA GLY A 41 20.78 -3.21 -6.25
C GLY A 41 20.76 -1.88 -5.49
N ASN A 42 19.59 -1.22 -5.39
CA ASN A 42 19.44 -0.03 -4.57
C ASN A 42 19.34 -0.40 -3.09
N GLN A 43 19.73 0.52 -2.21
CA GLN A 43 19.49 0.37 -0.79
C GLN A 43 18.05 0.77 -0.49
N VAL A 44 17.23 -0.17 -0.05
CA VAL A 44 15.81 0.05 0.23
C VAL A 44 15.56 -0.05 1.73
N LEU A 45 14.74 0.87 2.26
CA LEU A 45 14.11 0.76 3.56
C LEU A 45 12.61 0.96 3.38
N MET A 46 11.84 -0.13 3.46
CA MET A 46 10.38 -0.12 3.39
C MET A 46 9.79 -0.26 4.78
N VAL A 47 9.15 0.81 5.25
CA VAL A 47 8.63 0.91 6.63
C VAL A 47 7.16 1.26 6.68
N SER A 48 6.47 0.67 7.65
CA SER A 48 5.09 1.01 8.02
C SER A 48 4.84 0.57 9.47
N GLY A 49 3.59 0.64 9.88
CA GLY A 49 3.17 0.11 11.17
C GLY A 49 1.68 0.26 11.39
N SER A 50 1.19 -0.28 12.48
CA SER A 50 -0.20 -0.10 12.89
C SER A 50 -0.41 1.27 13.55
N ASP A 51 -1.32 2.07 13.00
CA ASP A 51 -1.84 3.24 13.70
C ASP A 51 -2.80 2.75 14.80
N GLN A 52 -2.33 2.84 16.04
CA GLN A 52 -2.96 2.28 17.23
C GLN A 52 -3.57 3.37 18.11
N HIS A 53 -3.56 4.64 17.72
CA HIS A 53 -4.05 5.74 18.55
C HIS A 53 -5.34 6.38 18.04
N GLY A 54 -5.97 7.23 18.86
CA GLY A 54 -7.15 8.00 18.45
C GLY A 54 -8.50 7.34 18.77
N THR A 55 -9.56 8.12 18.55
CA THR A 55 -10.92 7.82 19.02
C THR A 55 -11.53 6.55 18.40
N PRO A 56 -11.36 6.23 17.10
CA PRO A 56 -12.02 5.04 16.55
C PRO A 56 -11.60 3.71 17.19
N ILE A 57 -10.38 3.58 17.75
CA ILE A 57 -9.99 2.40 18.54
C ILE A 57 -10.72 2.36 19.88
N THR A 58 -10.80 3.49 20.60
CA THR A 58 -11.50 3.54 21.89
C THR A 58 -12.99 3.22 21.72
N ILE A 59 -13.61 3.68 20.63
CA ILE A 59 -15.01 3.37 20.30
C ILE A 59 -15.20 1.88 20.07
N LYS A 60 -14.31 1.26 19.29
CA LYS A 60 -14.37 -0.19 19.00
C LYS A 60 -14.18 -1.01 20.27
N ALA A 61 -13.28 -0.56 21.15
CA ALA A 61 -13.02 -1.16 22.46
C ALA A 61 -14.26 -1.10 23.36
N GLU A 62 -14.90 0.07 23.45
CA GLU A 62 -16.16 0.26 24.19
C GLU A 62 -17.30 -0.62 23.65
N GLN A 63 -17.44 -0.70 22.32
CA GLN A 63 -18.45 -1.56 21.68
C GLN A 63 -18.25 -3.05 21.97
N GLU A 64 -17.01 -3.50 22.14
CA GLU A 64 -16.68 -4.89 22.45
C GLU A 64 -16.51 -5.17 23.95
N GLY A 65 -16.62 -4.15 24.81
CA GLY A 65 -16.37 -4.28 26.25
C GLY A 65 -14.93 -4.68 26.58
N LYS A 66 -13.95 -4.14 25.83
CA LYS A 66 -12.51 -4.43 25.95
C LYS A 66 -11.69 -3.17 26.15
N GLU A 67 -10.43 -3.34 26.54
CA GLU A 67 -9.47 -2.24 26.57
C GLU A 67 -8.99 -1.85 25.14
N PRO A 68 -8.72 -0.56 24.87
CA PRO A 68 -8.18 -0.11 23.57
C PRO A 68 -6.95 -0.89 23.10
N LYS A 69 -6.05 -1.19 24.03
CA LYS A 69 -4.84 -1.99 23.77
C LYS A 69 -5.16 -3.39 23.26
N GLU A 70 -6.17 -4.07 23.80
CA GLU A 70 -6.54 -5.41 23.34
C GLU A 70 -7.04 -5.42 21.89
N ILE A 71 -7.80 -4.39 21.50
CA ILE A 71 -8.27 -4.21 20.12
C ILE A 71 -7.08 -3.96 19.19
N ALA A 72 -6.22 -3.01 19.57
CA ALA A 72 -5.06 -2.62 18.79
C ALA A 72 -4.07 -3.78 18.60
N ASP A 73 -3.78 -4.55 19.66
CA ASP A 73 -2.88 -5.71 19.63
C ASP A 73 -3.47 -6.90 18.86
N ARG A 74 -4.80 -7.05 18.85
CA ARG A 74 -5.47 -8.05 18.01
C ARG A 74 -5.27 -7.75 16.53
N TYR A 75 -5.60 -6.53 16.09
CA TYR A 75 -5.50 -6.17 14.68
C TYR A 75 -4.05 -6.04 14.21
N HIS A 76 -3.13 -5.59 15.06
CA HIS A 76 -1.70 -5.61 14.75
C HIS A 76 -1.21 -7.02 14.39
N ARG A 77 -1.58 -8.04 15.18
CA ARG A 77 -1.24 -9.45 14.89
C ARG A 77 -1.89 -9.95 13.59
N GLU A 78 -3.14 -9.60 13.34
CA GLU A 78 -3.84 -9.95 12.10
C GLU A 78 -3.18 -9.31 10.87
N PHE A 79 -2.71 -8.07 10.99
CA PHE A 79 -1.98 -7.38 9.93
C PHE A 79 -0.66 -8.08 9.63
N LEU A 80 0.13 -8.43 10.65
CA LEU A 80 1.39 -9.17 10.48
C LEU A 80 1.18 -10.51 9.75
N ASP A 81 0.17 -11.29 10.14
CA ASP A 81 -0.18 -12.56 9.47
C ASP A 81 -0.60 -12.31 8.00
N SER A 82 -1.41 -11.27 7.76
CA SER A 82 -1.85 -10.90 6.41
C SER A 82 -0.68 -10.48 5.50
N TRP A 83 0.28 -9.71 6.03
CA TRP A 83 1.48 -9.29 5.29
C TRP A 83 2.35 -10.47 4.92
N GLN A 84 2.57 -11.40 5.84
CA GLN A 84 3.33 -12.61 5.57
C GLN A 84 2.66 -13.46 4.48
N LYS A 85 1.35 -13.71 4.59
CA LYS A 85 0.59 -14.54 3.64
C LYS A 85 0.46 -13.89 2.26
N LEU A 86 0.28 -12.57 2.18
CA LEU A 86 0.24 -11.83 0.91
C LEU A 86 1.65 -11.63 0.30
N GLY A 87 2.70 -11.88 1.08
CA GLY A 87 4.09 -11.68 0.65
C GLY A 87 4.50 -10.22 0.56
N ILE A 88 4.00 -9.35 1.46
CA ILE A 88 4.48 -7.97 1.57
C ILE A 88 5.80 -7.95 2.34
N SER A 89 6.82 -7.33 1.76
CA SER A 89 8.21 -7.40 2.20
C SER A 89 8.69 -6.15 2.93
N PHE A 90 8.06 -5.83 4.07
CA PHE A 90 8.51 -4.74 4.94
C PHE A 90 9.90 -5.04 5.54
N ASP A 91 10.77 -4.03 5.59
CA ASP A 91 12.00 -4.08 6.39
C ASP A 91 11.68 -3.88 7.89
N LEU A 92 10.64 -3.08 8.19
CA LEU A 92 10.02 -3.04 9.50
C LEU A 92 8.53 -2.68 9.40
N PHE A 93 7.68 -3.49 10.06
CA PHE A 93 6.29 -3.18 10.34
C PHE A 93 6.08 -3.12 11.86
N THR A 94 5.98 -1.92 12.44
CA THR A 94 5.90 -1.70 13.89
C THR A 94 4.51 -1.19 14.31
N SER A 95 4.40 -0.47 15.43
CA SER A 95 3.18 0.23 15.83
C SER A 95 3.47 1.58 16.48
N THR A 96 2.43 2.42 16.57
CA THR A 96 2.52 3.76 17.19
C THR A 96 2.51 3.72 18.72
N GLU A 97 2.16 2.58 19.32
CA GLU A 97 2.16 2.37 20.78
C GLU A 97 3.59 2.14 21.35
N THR A 98 4.62 2.07 20.50
CA THR A 98 5.99 1.82 20.99
C THR A 98 6.55 3.03 21.74
N ALA A 99 7.38 2.76 22.75
CA ALA A 99 8.10 3.81 23.46
C ALA A 99 9.03 4.62 22.53
N ASN A 100 9.55 3.98 21.48
CA ASN A 100 10.31 4.66 20.43
C ASN A 100 9.44 5.67 19.68
N HIS A 101 8.23 5.29 19.24
CA HIS A 101 7.32 6.20 18.58
C HIS A 101 6.99 7.41 19.46
N ALA A 102 6.59 7.18 20.71
CA ALA A 102 6.29 8.24 21.67
C ALA A 102 7.46 9.22 21.83
N LYS A 103 8.69 8.71 21.98
CA LYS A 103 9.90 9.55 22.11
C LYS A 103 10.13 10.42 20.86
N VAL A 104 10.00 9.85 19.67
CA VAL A 104 10.23 10.58 18.40
C VAL A 104 9.13 11.60 18.14
N ALA A 105 7.88 11.29 18.47
CA ALA A 105 6.76 12.23 18.36
C ALA A 105 6.90 13.41 19.33
N GLN A 106 7.33 13.13 20.57
CA GLN A 106 7.59 14.16 21.58
C GLN A 106 8.79 15.06 21.20
N ASP A 107 9.86 14.48 20.65
CA ASP A 107 11.02 15.20 20.13
C ASP A 107 10.64 16.17 18.99
N MET A 108 9.85 15.70 18.03
CA MET A 108 9.28 16.52 16.95
C MET A 108 8.43 17.67 17.52
N PHE A 109 7.51 17.34 18.45
CA PHE A 109 6.64 18.34 19.09
C PHE A 109 7.43 19.43 19.82
N LEU A 110 8.39 19.03 20.67
CA LEU A 110 9.20 19.96 21.47
C LEU A 110 10.09 20.83 20.57
N THR A 111 10.65 20.27 19.51
CA THR A 111 11.46 21.03 18.54
C THR A 111 10.63 22.09 17.80
N LEU A 112 9.42 21.73 17.37
CA LEU A 112 8.52 22.69 16.71
C LEU A 112 8.01 23.77 17.68
N LEU A 113 7.83 23.41 18.97
CA LEU A 113 7.48 24.35 20.03
C LEU A 113 8.63 25.35 20.30
N ASP A 114 9.85 24.86 20.48
CA ASP A 114 11.04 25.69 20.71
C ASP A 114 11.29 26.69 19.56
N LYS A 115 11.06 26.24 18.32
CA LYS A 115 11.16 27.09 17.12
C LYS A 115 9.97 28.04 16.88
N GLY A 116 8.96 28.03 17.75
CA GLY A 116 7.80 28.92 17.66
C GLY A 116 6.76 28.55 16.59
N TYR A 117 6.82 27.33 16.04
CA TYR A 117 5.84 26.80 15.09
C TYR A 117 4.66 26.09 15.77
N VAL A 118 4.73 25.88 17.08
CA VAL A 118 3.62 25.38 17.90
C VAL A 118 3.30 26.40 18.98
N TYR A 119 2.01 26.68 19.20
CA TYR A 119 1.55 27.65 20.20
C TYR A 119 0.31 27.15 20.95
N ARG A 120 -0.01 27.76 22.10
CA ARG A 120 -1.20 27.43 22.89
C ARG A 120 -2.38 28.30 22.48
N SER A 121 -3.57 27.71 22.42
CA SER A 121 -4.83 28.42 22.24
C SER A 121 -5.97 27.65 22.92
N THR A 122 -7.00 28.37 23.33
CA THR A 122 -8.16 27.80 24.01
C THR A 122 -9.29 27.56 23.01
N VAL A 123 -9.93 26.40 23.10
CA VAL A 123 -11.09 26.03 22.28
C VAL A 123 -12.25 25.70 23.22
N SER A 124 -13.43 26.24 22.92
CA SER A 124 -14.67 25.84 23.61
C SER A 124 -15.22 24.58 22.96
N GLN A 125 -15.38 23.51 23.74
CA GLN A 125 -15.83 22.20 23.26
C GLN A 125 -16.95 21.65 24.14
N ALA A 126 -17.82 20.85 23.55
CA ALA A 126 -18.89 20.21 24.30
C ALA A 126 -18.34 19.08 25.18
N TYR A 127 -18.80 19.00 26.43
CA TYR A 127 -18.37 18.04 27.43
C TYR A 127 -19.59 17.35 28.04
N CYS A 128 -19.56 16.02 28.09
CA CYS A 128 -20.61 15.26 28.77
C CYS A 128 -20.25 15.08 30.26
N PRO A 129 -21.04 15.61 31.21
CA PRO A 129 -20.76 15.47 32.63
C PRO A 129 -20.93 14.03 33.14
N GLN A 130 -21.79 13.24 32.50
CA GLN A 130 -22.04 11.84 32.88
C GLN A 130 -20.94 10.91 32.33
N CYS A 131 -20.60 11.00 31.05
CA CYS A 131 -19.50 10.24 30.45
C CYS A 131 -18.12 10.77 30.83
N ARG A 132 -18.05 11.93 31.50
CA ARG A 132 -16.83 12.62 31.94
C ARG A 132 -15.79 12.78 30.84
N ARG A 133 -16.23 13.20 29.65
CA ARG A 133 -15.36 13.38 28.48
C ARG A 133 -15.86 14.49 27.58
N PHE A 134 -14.94 15.08 26.82
CA PHE A 134 -15.28 15.93 25.69
C PHE A 134 -15.91 15.09 24.57
N LEU A 135 -16.89 15.68 23.89
CA LEU A 135 -17.64 15.04 22.83
C LEU A 135 -17.17 15.59 21.48
N PRO A 136 -16.69 14.73 20.57
CA PRO A 136 -16.59 15.09 19.17
C PRO A 136 -17.96 15.50 18.63
N ASP A 137 -18.01 16.37 17.61
CA ASP A 137 -19.26 16.89 17.04
C ASP A 137 -20.26 15.79 16.66
N ARG A 138 -19.78 14.66 16.15
CA ARG A 138 -20.60 13.48 15.79
C ARG A 138 -21.26 12.77 16.96
N TYR A 139 -20.78 13.02 18.17
CA TYR A 139 -21.27 12.44 19.42
C TYR A 139 -22.30 13.34 20.09
N ILE A 140 -22.61 14.45 19.44
CA ILE A 140 -23.62 15.41 19.83
C ILE A 140 -24.75 15.24 18.83
N GLU A 141 -25.94 14.98 19.34
CA GLU A 141 -27.16 14.88 18.56
C GLU A 141 -28.14 15.91 19.11
N GLY A 142 -28.95 16.53 18.27
CA GLY A 142 -29.94 17.50 18.71
C GLY A 142 -30.90 17.86 17.59
N THR A 143 -31.70 18.88 17.85
CA THR A 143 -32.66 19.38 16.87
C THR A 143 -32.01 20.41 15.95
N CYS A 144 -32.07 20.17 14.63
CA CYS A 144 -31.55 21.10 13.63
C CYS A 144 -32.29 22.44 13.71
N PRO A 145 -31.57 23.57 13.92
CA PRO A 145 -32.19 24.88 14.05
C PRO A 145 -32.81 25.38 12.73
N HIS A 146 -32.46 24.77 11.59
CA HIS A 146 -32.92 25.21 10.26
C HIS A 146 -34.13 24.43 9.73
N CYS A 147 -34.31 23.17 10.11
CA CYS A 147 -35.38 22.33 9.55
C CYS A 147 -36.15 21.53 10.61
N GLY A 148 -35.83 21.67 11.89
CA GLY A 148 -36.52 20.99 12.99
C GLY A 148 -36.26 19.47 13.09
N PHE A 149 -35.31 18.93 12.33
CA PHE A 149 -34.98 17.50 12.40
C PHE A 149 -34.32 17.17 13.75
N THR A 150 -34.96 16.32 14.55
CA THR A 150 -34.59 16.08 15.96
C THR A 150 -33.35 15.19 16.17
N GLY A 151 -32.84 14.59 15.10
CA GLY A 151 -31.65 13.71 15.11
C GLY A 151 -30.46 14.28 14.36
N ALA A 152 -30.34 15.61 14.27
CA ALA A 152 -29.22 16.25 13.60
C ALA A 152 -27.93 16.06 14.39
N ARG A 153 -26.82 15.80 13.68
CA ARG A 153 -25.50 15.65 14.30
C ARG A 153 -24.85 17.01 14.48
N GLY A 154 -23.92 17.11 15.41
CA GLY A 154 -23.20 18.35 15.70
C GLY A 154 -22.41 18.90 14.51
N ASP A 155 -22.01 18.05 13.55
CA ASP A 155 -21.27 18.44 12.35
C ASP A 155 -22.19 18.70 11.13
N GLN A 156 -23.33 18.02 11.04
CA GLN A 156 -24.22 18.10 9.88
C GLN A 156 -25.64 17.62 10.20
N CYS A 157 -26.64 18.28 9.62
CA CYS A 157 -28.01 17.76 9.59
C CYS A 157 -28.18 16.76 8.43
N ASP A 158 -28.46 15.50 8.75
CA ASP A 158 -28.67 14.45 7.73
C ASP A 158 -29.96 14.64 6.92
N ASN A 159 -30.92 15.46 7.39
CA ASN A 159 -32.17 15.73 6.69
C ASN A 159 -32.06 16.87 5.65
N CYS A 160 -31.47 18.01 6.03
CA CYS A 160 -31.35 19.17 5.13
C CYS A 160 -29.94 19.36 4.54
N GLY A 161 -28.99 18.50 4.92
CA GLY A 161 -27.62 18.49 4.42
C GLY A 161 -26.71 19.62 4.92
N ARG A 162 -27.24 20.59 5.69
CA ARG A 162 -26.47 21.75 6.15
C ARG A 162 -25.39 21.34 7.16
N PRO A 163 -24.16 21.87 7.02
CA PRO A 163 -23.17 21.79 8.09
C PRO A 163 -23.71 22.57 9.30
N LEU A 164 -23.41 22.07 10.49
CA LEU A 164 -23.80 22.68 11.76
C LEU A 164 -22.57 22.85 12.64
N ASN A 165 -22.63 23.80 13.56
CA ASN A 165 -21.78 23.81 14.74
C ASN A 165 -22.56 23.17 15.90
N PRO A 166 -21.95 22.31 16.74
CA PRO A 166 -22.67 21.73 17.87
C PRO A 166 -23.31 22.75 18.81
N ALA A 167 -22.75 23.95 18.91
CA ALA A 167 -23.33 25.04 19.70
C ALA A 167 -24.65 25.60 19.13
N GLU A 168 -24.95 25.33 17.86
CA GLU A 168 -26.17 25.77 17.18
C GLU A 168 -27.32 24.77 17.32
N LEU A 169 -27.05 23.54 17.77
CA LEU A 169 -28.10 22.54 17.97
C LEU A 169 -29.02 22.93 19.12
N THR A 170 -30.32 22.85 18.89
CA THR A 170 -31.33 22.98 19.95
C THR A 170 -31.46 21.66 20.69
N GLU A 171 -31.50 21.68 22.02
CA GLU A 171 -31.55 20.48 22.88
C GLU A 171 -30.45 19.45 22.56
N PRO A 172 -29.16 19.86 22.59
CA PRO A 172 -28.08 18.93 22.32
C PRO A 172 -28.07 17.85 23.41
N ARG A 173 -27.81 16.62 23.00
CA ARG A 173 -27.70 15.44 23.86
C ARG A 173 -26.48 14.64 23.44
N CYS A 174 -25.81 14.05 24.43
CA CYS A 174 -24.74 13.09 24.19
C CYS A 174 -25.34 11.82 23.55
N ARG A 175 -24.84 11.42 22.38
CA ARG A 175 -25.29 10.20 21.69
C ARG A 175 -25.02 8.92 22.51
N LEU A 176 -24.06 8.95 23.42
CA LEU A 176 -23.66 7.79 24.23
C LEU A 176 -24.61 7.54 25.42
N CYS A 177 -25.07 8.60 26.10
CA CYS A 177 -25.82 8.46 27.37
C CYS A 177 -27.08 9.33 27.46
N GLY A 178 -27.36 10.16 26.46
CA GLY A 178 -28.51 11.07 26.42
C GLY A 178 -28.35 12.35 27.23
N THR A 179 -27.33 12.49 28.08
CA THR A 179 -27.14 13.69 28.92
C THR A 179 -26.87 14.94 28.07
N PRO A 180 -27.48 16.10 28.38
CA PRO A 180 -27.14 17.36 27.75
C PRO A 180 -25.67 17.74 27.97
N PRO A 181 -24.91 18.05 26.91
CA PRO A 181 -23.52 18.46 27.04
C PRO A 181 -23.42 19.91 27.54
N GLN A 182 -22.29 20.20 28.20
CA GLN A 182 -21.91 21.54 28.64
C GLN A 182 -20.72 22.02 27.82
N PHE A 183 -20.71 23.26 27.36
CA PHE A 183 -19.52 23.83 26.72
C PHE A 183 -18.48 24.18 27.77
N ARG A 184 -17.26 23.67 27.59
CA ARG A 184 -16.11 23.93 28.46
C ARG A 184 -14.93 24.33 27.62
N ASP A 185 -14.18 25.30 28.15
CA ASP A 185 -12.96 25.75 27.53
C ASP A 185 -11.83 24.76 27.84
N SER A 186 -11.09 24.40 26.79
CA SER A 186 -9.99 23.45 26.85
C SER A 186 -8.77 24.04 26.14
N GLU A 187 -7.64 24.11 26.84
CA GLU A 187 -6.39 24.59 26.23
C GLU A 187 -5.78 23.50 25.34
N HIS A 188 -5.33 23.89 24.15
CA HIS A 188 -4.71 23.00 23.17
C HIS A 188 -3.46 23.64 22.56
N PHE A 189 -2.51 22.78 22.17
CA PHE A 189 -1.46 23.19 21.26
C PHE A 189 -1.92 23.14 19.80
N PHE A 190 -1.53 24.16 19.04
CA PHE A 190 -1.79 24.35 17.62
C PHE A 190 -0.47 24.38 16.84
N PHE A 191 -0.43 23.70 15.71
CA PHE A 191 0.65 23.82 14.73
C PHE A 191 0.33 24.93 13.75
N LYS A 192 1.28 25.85 13.57
CA LYS A 192 1.22 27.00 12.66
C LYS A 192 1.38 26.59 11.20
N LEU A 193 0.52 25.71 10.72
CA LEU A 193 0.56 25.20 9.35
C LEU A 193 0.47 26.34 8.32
N SER A 194 -0.25 27.41 8.65
CA SER A 194 -0.39 28.60 7.80
C SER A 194 0.94 29.26 7.46
N GLU A 195 1.91 29.30 8.38
CA GLU A 195 3.24 29.91 8.17
C GLU A 195 4.08 29.17 7.11
N PHE A 196 3.75 27.91 6.79
CA PHE A 196 4.50 27.11 5.80
C PHE A 196 3.95 27.20 4.37
N ARG A 197 2.80 27.85 4.17
CA ARG A 197 2.08 27.87 2.88
C ARG A 197 2.99 28.19 1.69
N ASP A 198 3.70 29.31 1.73
CA ASP A 198 4.46 29.78 0.57
C ASP A 198 5.68 28.88 0.30
N ARG A 199 6.37 28.42 1.36
CA ARG A 199 7.48 27.46 1.26
C ARG A 199 7.03 26.12 0.67
N LEU A 200 5.85 25.63 1.07
CA LEU A 200 5.25 24.42 0.51
C LEU A 200 4.89 24.62 -0.96
N LEU A 201 4.28 25.76 -1.30
CA LEU A 201 3.88 26.03 -2.68
C LEU A 201 5.09 26.08 -3.62
N ASP A 202 6.18 26.72 -3.20
CA ASP A 202 7.43 26.77 -3.96
C ASP A 202 8.08 25.40 -4.11
N TRP A 203 8.04 24.56 -3.08
CA TRP A 203 8.53 23.18 -3.14
C TRP A 203 7.67 22.30 -4.06
N VAL A 204 6.34 22.36 -3.93
CA VAL A 204 5.38 21.57 -4.71
C VAL A 204 5.46 21.90 -6.20
N ARG A 205 5.66 23.17 -6.57
CA ARG A 205 5.81 23.60 -7.98
C ARG A 205 6.99 22.94 -8.69
N GLN A 206 7.99 22.48 -7.96
CA GLN A 206 9.17 21.81 -8.51
C GLN A 206 8.95 20.30 -8.73
N GLN A 207 7.86 19.73 -8.21
CA GLN A 207 7.58 18.29 -8.25
C GLN A 207 6.86 17.86 -9.53
N THR A 208 7.46 18.16 -10.68
CA THR A 208 6.85 17.90 -12.01
C THR A 208 6.70 16.43 -12.36
N HIS A 209 7.40 15.54 -11.63
CA HIS A 209 7.30 14.09 -11.77
C HIS A 209 6.14 13.47 -10.97
N TRP A 210 5.54 14.21 -10.03
CA TRP A 210 4.38 13.71 -9.29
C TRP A 210 3.20 13.45 -10.22
N ARG A 211 2.32 12.53 -9.81
CA ARG A 211 1.05 12.32 -10.51
C ARG A 211 0.24 13.62 -10.55
N GLN A 212 -0.36 13.90 -11.70
CA GLN A 212 -1.02 15.18 -11.96
C GLN A 212 -2.18 15.46 -11.00
N ASN A 213 -2.93 14.44 -10.57
CA ASN A 213 -4.00 14.57 -9.58
C ASN A 213 -3.46 15.05 -8.22
N VAL A 214 -2.35 14.48 -7.75
CA VAL A 214 -1.68 14.85 -6.49
C VAL A 214 -1.16 16.28 -6.55
N LEU A 215 -0.45 16.62 -7.63
CA LEU A 215 0.12 17.95 -7.84
C LEU A 215 -0.97 19.02 -7.89
N ASN A 216 -1.99 18.82 -8.73
CA ASN A 216 -3.08 19.79 -8.91
C ASN A 216 -3.91 19.97 -7.64
N PHE A 217 -4.24 18.87 -6.94
CA PHE A 217 -4.98 18.93 -5.68
C PHE A 217 -4.20 19.72 -4.64
N THR A 218 -2.91 19.43 -4.49
CA THR A 218 -2.05 20.09 -3.49
C THR A 218 -1.89 21.58 -3.79
N GLN A 219 -1.61 21.95 -5.04
CA GLN A 219 -1.45 23.37 -5.41
C GLN A 219 -2.70 24.19 -5.15
N ARG A 220 -3.89 23.68 -5.55
CA ARG A 220 -5.16 24.36 -5.29
C ARG A 220 -5.40 24.58 -3.80
N TYR A 221 -5.17 23.54 -2.99
CA TYR A 221 -5.36 23.63 -1.55
C TYR A 221 -4.41 24.66 -0.89
N LEU A 222 -3.16 24.71 -1.34
CA LEU A 222 -2.19 25.71 -0.87
C LEU A 222 -2.57 27.13 -1.31
N GLU A 223 -3.10 27.30 -2.52
CA GLU A 223 -3.55 28.59 -3.04
C GLU A 223 -4.76 29.14 -2.25
N GLU A 224 -5.72 28.29 -1.90
CA GLU A 224 -6.89 28.62 -1.05
C GLU A 224 -6.49 29.08 0.36
N GLY A 225 -5.37 28.59 0.87
CA GLY A 225 -4.79 29.00 2.14
C GLY A 225 -4.85 27.90 3.20
N LEU A 226 -3.77 27.79 3.96
CA LEU A 226 -3.67 26.86 5.08
C LEU A 226 -4.13 27.54 6.36
N ILE A 227 -4.80 26.77 7.23
CA ILE A 227 -5.23 27.20 8.55
C ILE A 227 -4.57 26.34 9.61
N ASP A 228 -4.27 26.96 10.76
CA ASP A 228 -3.61 26.31 11.87
C ASP A 228 -4.48 25.17 12.45
N ARG A 229 -3.81 24.17 13.00
CA ARG A 229 -4.45 22.90 13.38
C ARG A 229 -4.12 22.56 14.82
N ALA A 230 -5.14 22.27 15.63
CA ALA A 230 -4.93 21.73 16.97
C ALA A 230 -4.29 20.34 16.88
N ILE A 231 -3.12 20.18 17.50
CA ILE A 231 -2.32 18.94 17.50
C ILE A 231 -2.37 18.21 18.85
N THR A 232 -3.32 18.56 19.71
CA THR A 232 -3.60 17.85 20.97
C THR A 232 -5.08 17.53 21.11
N ARG A 233 -5.41 16.49 21.89
CA ARG A 233 -6.79 16.05 22.14
C ARG A 233 -6.99 15.67 23.60
N ASP A 234 -8.22 15.89 24.08
CA ASP A 234 -8.71 15.46 25.38
C ASP A 234 -9.16 14.00 25.34
N ILE A 235 -8.18 13.10 25.24
CA ILE A 235 -8.36 11.65 25.27
C ILE A 235 -7.26 11.03 26.13
N ASP A 236 -7.49 9.84 26.67
CA ASP A 236 -6.51 9.14 27.50
C ASP A 236 -5.61 8.18 26.70
N TRP A 237 -6.04 7.79 25.50
CA TRP A 237 -5.39 6.83 24.61
C TRP A 237 -4.61 7.53 23.49
N GLY A 238 -3.27 7.42 23.49
CA GLY A 238 -2.38 8.12 22.55
C GLY A 238 -1.00 8.43 23.14
N VAL A 239 -0.18 9.17 22.38
CA VAL A 239 1.12 9.68 22.89
C VAL A 239 0.92 10.84 23.89
N PRO A 240 1.46 10.77 25.12
CA PRO A 240 1.38 11.86 26.09
C PRO A 240 2.04 13.15 25.60
N VAL A 241 1.41 14.29 25.90
CA VAL A 241 1.98 15.61 25.60
C VAL A 241 3.11 15.91 26.61
N PRO A 242 4.34 16.22 26.17
CA PRO A 242 5.50 16.36 27.05
C PRO A 242 5.58 17.76 27.68
N VAL A 243 4.47 18.29 28.19
CA VAL A 243 4.38 19.63 28.79
C VAL A 243 3.53 19.59 30.06
N ALA A 244 4.02 20.21 31.13
CA ALA A 244 3.29 20.29 32.40
C ALA A 244 1.92 20.98 32.22
N GLY A 245 0.89 20.41 32.84
CA GLY A 245 -0.51 20.84 32.71
C GLY A 245 -1.28 20.16 31.57
N PHE A 246 -0.64 19.29 30.79
CA PHE A 246 -1.25 18.54 29.69
C PHE A 246 -1.25 17.02 29.94
N GLU A 247 -1.16 16.57 31.20
CA GLU A 247 -1.04 15.16 31.58
C GLU A 247 -2.23 14.30 31.12
N ASN A 248 -3.43 14.91 31.07
CA ASN A 248 -4.68 14.27 30.63
C ASN A 248 -4.98 14.51 29.14
N LYS A 249 -3.98 14.92 28.35
CA LYS A 249 -4.10 15.15 26.92
C LYS A 249 -3.11 14.28 26.16
N ARG A 250 -3.43 14.00 24.91
CA ARG A 250 -2.56 13.29 23.97
C ARG A 250 -2.26 14.13 22.75
N LEU A 251 -1.11 13.85 22.12
CA LEU A 251 -0.87 14.33 20.76
C LEU A 251 -1.96 13.79 19.86
N TYR A 252 -2.46 14.65 18.98
CA TYR A 252 -3.52 14.26 18.06
C TYR A 252 -2.93 13.31 17.01
N VAL A 253 -3.62 12.19 16.74
CA VAL A 253 -3.18 11.16 15.77
C VAL A 253 -2.78 11.74 14.41
N TRP A 254 -3.48 12.78 13.94
CA TRP A 254 -3.17 13.50 12.69
C TRP A 254 -1.74 14.08 12.68
N PHE A 255 -1.22 14.48 13.84
CA PHE A 255 0.13 14.99 14.01
C PHE A 255 1.14 13.86 14.20
N GLU A 256 0.88 12.89 15.08
CA GLU A 256 1.87 11.85 15.39
C GLU A 256 1.96 10.73 14.34
N ALA A 257 0.87 10.36 13.65
CA ALA A 257 0.86 9.20 12.75
C ALA A 257 1.84 9.35 11.59
N VAL A 258 1.97 10.56 11.01
CA VAL A 258 2.97 10.84 9.96
C VAL A 258 4.41 10.80 10.47
N ILE A 259 4.63 11.00 11.78
CA ILE A 259 5.94 10.80 12.43
C ILE A 259 6.28 9.31 12.52
N GLY A 260 5.28 8.43 12.39
CA GLY A 260 5.40 6.98 12.33
C GLY A 260 6.53 6.53 11.43
N TYR A 261 6.63 7.07 10.21
CA TYR A 261 7.69 6.73 9.25
C TYR A 261 9.11 6.95 9.80
N LEU A 262 9.34 8.09 10.44
CA LEU A 262 10.63 8.44 11.05
C LEU A 262 10.92 7.53 12.25
N SER A 263 9.92 7.31 13.10
CA SER A 263 10.07 6.45 14.26
C SER A 263 10.37 5.00 13.87
N ALA A 264 9.67 4.44 12.88
CA ALA A 264 9.93 3.10 12.36
C ALA A 264 11.32 2.98 11.74
N SER A 265 11.78 4.01 11.02
CA SER A 265 13.14 4.02 10.48
C SER A 265 14.21 4.02 11.57
N LYS A 266 14.01 4.82 12.64
CA LYS A 266 14.88 4.83 13.82
C LYS A 266 14.87 3.49 14.54
N GLU A 267 13.71 2.87 14.69
CA GLU A 267 13.55 1.55 15.32
C GLU A 267 14.25 0.44 14.53
N TRP A 268 14.10 0.46 13.20
CA TRP A 268 14.80 -0.44 12.29
C TRP A 268 16.31 -0.26 12.43
N ALA A 269 16.82 0.97 12.48
CA ALA A 269 18.25 1.21 12.65
C ALA A 269 18.76 0.61 13.97
N MET A 270 18.02 0.82 15.08
CA MET A 270 18.34 0.23 16.37
C MET A 270 18.39 -1.30 16.32
N SER A 271 17.44 -1.96 15.63
CA SER A 271 17.41 -3.43 15.53
C SER A 271 18.56 -3.99 14.69
N THR A 272 19.16 -3.20 13.80
CA THR A 272 20.33 -3.59 13.00
C THR A 272 21.67 -3.41 13.72
N GLY A 273 21.69 -2.87 14.94
CA GLY A 273 22.91 -2.63 15.72
C GLY A 273 23.64 -1.31 15.41
N ASP A 274 23.13 -0.51 14.49
CA ASP A 274 23.63 0.83 14.17
C ASP A 274 22.47 1.84 14.24
N SER A 275 22.34 2.53 15.38
CA SER A 275 21.23 3.43 15.67
C SER A 275 21.18 4.68 14.80
N GLU A 276 22.25 5.01 14.07
CA GLU A 276 22.30 6.19 13.19
C GLU A 276 22.03 5.84 11.73
N ARG A 277 21.95 4.55 11.40
CA ARG A 277 21.77 4.05 10.03
C ARG A 277 20.51 4.57 9.34
N TRP A 278 19.50 4.99 10.09
CA TRP A 278 18.28 5.60 9.51
C TRP A 278 18.58 6.91 8.77
N ARG A 279 19.60 7.68 9.17
CA ARG A 279 19.91 9.00 8.59
C ARG A 279 20.13 8.94 7.10
N ARG A 280 20.79 7.88 6.61
CA ARG A 280 21.06 7.69 5.18
C ARG A 280 19.79 7.63 4.31
N PHE A 281 18.63 7.36 4.91
CA PHE A 281 17.33 7.31 4.23
C PHE A 281 16.51 8.59 4.39
N TRP A 282 16.93 9.49 5.29
CA TRP A 282 16.19 10.67 5.69
C TRP A 282 16.97 11.98 5.44
N GLN A 283 18.21 11.89 4.98
CA GLN A 283 19.12 13.01 4.75
C GLN A 283 19.85 12.81 3.41
N ASP A 284 20.58 13.83 2.97
CA ASP A 284 21.42 13.81 1.77
C ASP A 284 20.61 13.46 0.49
N GLU A 285 21.17 12.64 -0.40
CA GLU A 285 20.62 12.27 -1.72
C GLU A 285 19.51 11.19 -1.65
N ALA A 286 19.01 10.85 -0.46
CA ALA A 286 17.98 9.81 -0.30
C ALA A 286 16.65 10.24 -0.91
N LYS A 287 16.05 9.37 -1.74
CA LYS A 287 14.71 9.58 -2.31
C LYS A 287 13.67 8.88 -1.46
N SER A 288 12.71 9.65 -0.94
CA SER A 288 11.62 9.14 -0.12
C SER A 288 10.29 9.10 -0.88
N TYR A 289 9.68 7.93 -0.96
CA TYR A 289 8.43 7.66 -1.65
C TYR A 289 7.34 7.34 -0.64
N TYR A 290 6.25 8.09 -0.66
CA TYR A 290 5.14 7.92 0.29
C TYR A 290 3.92 7.33 -0.42
N PHE A 291 3.72 6.01 -0.27
CA PHE A 291 2.62 5.28 -0.90
C PHE A 291 1.36 5.34 -0.06
N ILE A 292 0.30 5.91 -0.64
CA ILE A 292 -0.91 6.29 0.08
C ILE A 292 -2.19 6.11 -0.76
N GLY A 293 -3.35 6.06 -0.11
CA GLY A 293 -4.63 6.34 -0.77
C GLY A 293 -4.88 7.85 -0.91
N LYS A 294 -5.70 8.27 -1.86
CA LYS A 294 -5.93 9.70 -2.17
C LYS A 294 -6.37 10.57 -0.98
N ASP A 295 -7.11 10.01 -0.02
CA ASP A 295 -7.56 10.75 1.17
C ASP A 295 -6.40 11.24 2.04
N ASN A 296 -5.23 10.60 1.92
CA ASN A 296 -4.03 10.94 2.67
C ASN A 296 -3.13 11.97 1.95
N ILE A 297 -3.50 12.46 0.75
CA ILE A 297 -2.70 13.45 0.01
C ILE A 297 -2.39 14.67 0.88
N PRO A 298 -3.38 15.34 1.54
CA PRO A 298 -3.09 16.51 2.37
C PRO A 298 -2.02 16.27 3.44
N PHE A 299 -2.01 15.07 4.03
CA PHE A 299 -1.09 14.70 5.09
C PHE A 299 0.34 14.61 4.60
N HIS A 300 0.54 14.13 3.38
CA HIS A 300 1.87 13.81 2.87
C HIS A 300 2.42 14.89 1.93
N THR A 301 1.58 15.80 1.43
CA THR A 301 2.02 16.91 0.56
C THR A 301 1.96 18.28 1.23
N MET A 302 1.37 18.40 2.42
CA MET A 302 1.30 19.67 3.14
C MET A 302 1.71 19.54 4.61
N ILE A 303 1.05 18.67 5.35
CA ILE A 303 1.18 18.61 6.81
C ILE A 303 2.55 18.05 7.21
N TRP A 304 2.87 16.85 6.72
CA TRP A 304 4.13 16.20 7.00
C TRP A 304 5.33 17.00 6.45
N PRO A 305 5.33 17.49 5.20
CA PRO A 305 6.38 18.38 4.73
C PRO A 305 6.54 19.66 5.56
N ALA A 306 5.45 20.29 6.04
CA ALA A 306 5.54 21.45 6.92
C ALA A 306 6.22 21.10 8.26
N MET A 307 5.86 19.95 8.85
CA MET A 307 6.50 19.46 10.07
C MET A 307 8.00 19.22 9.84
N LEU A 308 8.37 18.57 8.74
CA LEU A 308 9.76 18.34 8.35
C LEU A 308 10.52 19.66 8.12
N MET A 309 9.90 20.63 7.44
CA MET A 309 10.46 21.96 7.19
C MET A 309 10.69 22.75 8.49
N GLY A 310 9.80 22.61 9.48
CA GLY A 310 9.94 23.23 10.79
C GLY A 310 11.00 22.54 11.65
N TYR A 311 11.02 21.21 11.64
CA TYR A 311 11.99 20.40 12.36
C TYR A 311 13.42 20.62 11.82
N GLY A 312 13.60 20.60 10.51
CA GLY A 312 14.85 20.84 9.81
C GLY A 312 15.80 19.63 9.78
N GLY A 313 16.71 19.61 8.80
CA GLY A 313 17.74 18.57 8.68
C GLY A 313 17.23 17.19 8.24
N LEU A 314 16.01 17.12 7.68
CA LEU A 314 15.41 15.92 7.11
C LEU A 314 14.88 16.22 5.71
N ASN A 315 14.97 15.23 4.81
CA ASN A 315 14.50 15.32 3.44
C ASN A 315 12.98 15.38 3.39
N LEU A 316 12.46 16.20 2.47
CA LEU A 316 11.05 16.21 2.12
C LEU A 316 10.71 15.03 1.21
N PRO A 317 9.41 14.66 1.08
CA PRO A 317 8.98 13.64 0.13
C PRO A 317 9.54 13.88 -1.28
N TYR A 318 10.21 12.88 -1.85
CA TYR A 318 10.59 12.94 -3.26
C TYR A 318 9.36 12.68 -4.13
N ASP A 319 8.56 11.65 -3.83
CA ASP A 319 7.32 11.34 -4.53
C ASP A 319 6.23 10.90 -3.55
N VAL A 320 4.97 11.12 -3.93
CA VAL A 320 3.78 10.72 -3.15
C VAL A 320 2.82 9.95 -4.06
N PRO A 321 3.12 8.68 -4.43
CA PRO A 321 2.21 7.87 -5.23
C PRO A 321 0.90 7.63 -4.49
N ALA A 322 -0.15 8.34 -4.92
CA ALA A 322 -1.49 8.23 -4.36
C ALA A 322 -2.43 7.50 -5.32
N ASN A 323 -3.00 6.39 -4.88
CA ASN A 323 -4.01 5.65 -5.65
C ASN A 323 -5.43 6.10 -5.30
N GLU A 324 -6.31 6.00 -6.29
CA GLU A 324 -7.75 6.22 -6.21
C GLU A 324 -8.46 5.02 -5.53
N PHE A 325 -9.79 5.02 -5.47
CA PHE A 325 -10.51 3.98 -4.73
C PHE A 325 -10.73 2.70 -5.55
N LEU A 326 -10.76 1.57 -4.84
CA LEU A 326 -11.27 0.31 -5.35
C LEU A 326 -12.71 0.11 -4.88
N THR A 327 -13.65 -0.08 -5.81
CA THR A 327 -15.02 -0.54 -5.52
C THR A 327 -15.08 -2.07 -5.52
N ILE A 328 -16.11 -2.63 -4.89
CA ILE A 328 -16.37 -4.07 -4.83
C ILE A 328 -17.73 -4.34 -5.46
N GLU A 329 -17.76 -5.13 -6.53
CA GLU A 329 -18.96 -5.52 -7.28
C GLU A 329 -19.82 -4.30 -7.66
N GLY A 330 -19.18 -3.28 -8.21
CA GLY A 330 -19.80 -2.04 -8.68
C GLY A 330 -20.27 -1.09 -7.58
N ARG A 331 -19.93 -1.33 -6.31
CA ARG A 331 -20.35 -0.49 -5.17
C ARG A 331 -19.16 -0.04 -4.33
N LYS A 332 -19.30 1.15 -3.73
CA LYS A 332 -18.33 1.65 -2.75
C LYS A 332 -18.23 0.69 -1.56
N LEU A 333 -17.00 0.44 -1.13
CA LEU A 333 -16.71 -0.37 0.05
C LEU A 333 -17.37 0.21 1.30
N SER A 334 -17.85 -0.65 2.19
CA SER A 334 -18.52 -0.23 3.41
C SER A 334 -18.34 -1.26 4.53
N SER A 335 -17.42 -0.99 5.45
CA SER A 335 -17.19 -1.86 6.62
C SER A 335 -18.43 -2.00 7.51
N SER A 336 -19.20 -0.92 7.69
CA SER A 336 -20.43 -0.95 8.50
C SER A 336 -21.58 -1.77 7.89
N ARG A 337 -21.58 -1.94 6.56
CA ARG A 337 -22.54 -2.80 5.84
C ARG A 337 -21.95 -4.16 5.49
N ASN A 338 -20.77 -4.48 6.01
CA ASN A 338 -19.95 -5.63 5.66
C ASN A 338 -19.80 -5.84 4.14
N TRP A 339 -19.76 -4.75 3.37
CA TRP A 339 -19.58 -4.78 1.92
C TRP A 339 -18.11 -4.55 1.58
N ALA A 340 -17.32 -5.59 1.79
CA ALA A 340 -15.89 -5.63 1.53
C ALA A 340 -15.45 -7.06 1.27
N VAL A 341 -14.35 -7.24 0.53
CA VAL A 341 -13.59 -8.48 0.55
C VAL A 341 -12.44 -8.29 1.54
N TRP A 342 -12.49 -9.03 2.65
CA TRP A 342 -11.50 -8.97 3.71
C TRP A 342 -10.27 -9.79 3.33
N LEU A 343 -9.08 -9.22 3.49
CA LEU A 343 -7.84 -9.87 3.11
C LEU A 343 -7.59 -11.18 3.88
N PRO A 344 -7.76 -11.25 5.22
CA PRO A 344 -7.56 -12.50 5.95
C PRO A 344 -8.50 -13.62 5.47
N ASP A 345 -9.75 -13.30 5.17
CA ASP A 345 -10.74 -14.25 4.67
C ASP A 345 -10.35 -14.77 3.28
N TYR A 346 -9.91 -13.89 2.39
CA TYR A 346 -9.38 -14.29 1.07
C TYR A 346 -8.18 -15.23 1.21
N LEU A 347 -7.17 -14.83 1.99
CA LEU A 347 -5.92 -15.58 2.16
C LEU A 347 -6.09 -16.90 2.94
N SER A 348 -7.22 -17.09 3.60
CA SER A 348 -7.55 -18.39 4.22
C SER A 348 -8.02 -19.43 3.20
N ARG A 349 -8.33 -19.03 1.96
CA ARG A 349 -8.99 -19.87 0.95
C ARG A 349 -8.31 -19.89 -0.40
N TYR A 350 -7.58 -18.84 -0.75
CA TYR A 350 -6.98 -18.66 -2.08
C TYR A 350 -5.52 -18.22 -1.99
N ASP A 351 -4.76 -18.58 -3.03
CA ASP A 351 -3.35 -18.20 -3.16
C ASP A 351 -3.18 -16.68 -3.34
N PRO A 352 -2.06 -16.10 -2.89
CA PRO A 352 -1.84 -14.66 -2.94
C PRO A 352 -1.59 -14.11 -4.35
N ASP A 353 -0.88 -14.85 -5.22
CA ASP A 353 -0.47 -14.34 -6.53
C ASP A 353 -1.63 -14.02 -7.48
N PRO A 354 -2.72 -14.82 -7.57
CA PRO A 354 -3.92 -14.43 -8.31
C PRO A 354 -4.50 -13.08 -7.87
N LEU A 355 -4.52 -12.79 -6.56
CA LEU A 355 -5.00 -11.51 -6.05
C LEU A 355 -4.02 -10.37 -6.39
N ARG A 356 -2.73 -10.58 -6.15
CA ARG A 356 -1.67 -9.61 -6.47
C ARG A 356 -1.71 -9.25 -7.95
N TYR A 357 -1.88 -10.24 -8.83
CA TYR A 357 -2.03 -10.05 -10.26
C TYR A 357 -3.22 -9.16 -10.59
N LEU A 358 -4.43 -9.53 -10.14
CA LEU A 358 -5.65 -8.78 -10.43
C LEU A 358 -5.54 -7.33 -9.95
N LEU A 359 -5.10 -7.12 -8.71
CA LEU A 359 -4.97 -5.78 -8.14
C LEU A 359 -3.90 -4.93 -8.85
N SER A 360 -2.91 -5.56 -9.48
CA SER A 360 -1.89 -4.87 -10.28
C SER A 360 -2.41 -4.47 -11.66
N VAL A 361 -3.11 -5.38 -12.35
CA VAL A 361 -3.74 -5.11 -13.65
C VAL A 361 -4.86 -4.07 -13.54
N ASN A 362 -5.59 -4.08 -12.43
CA ASN A 362 -6.68 -3.13 -12.15
C ASN A 362 -6.28 -2.07 -11.10
N MET A 363 -4.99 -1.74 -11.00
CA MET A 363 -4.53 -0.79 -9.99
C MET A 363 -5.15 0.60 -10.21
N PRO A 364 -5.76 1.23 -9.18
CA PRO A 364 -6.44 2.52 -9.31
C PRO A 364 -5.45 3.70 -9.36
N GLU A 365 -4.56 3.72 -10.36
CA GLU A 365 -3.50 4.74 -10.48
C GLU A 365 -4.01 6.10 -10.99
N THR A 366 -4.96 6.07 -11.92
CA THR A 366 -5.46 7.28 -12.62
C THR A 366 -6.95 7.54 -12.41
N GLY A 367 -7.66 6.61 -11.79
CA GLY A 367 -9.11 6.65 -11.57
C GLY A 367 -9.55 5.48 -10.70
N ASP A 368 -10.77 5.57 -10.17
CA ASP A 368 -11.36 4.48 -9.39
C ASP A 368 -11.46 3.19 -10.25
N THR A 369 -11.22 2.02 -9.64
CA THR A 369 -11.33 0.71 -10.31
C THR A 369 -12.28 -0.21 -9.54
N ASP A 370 -12.72 -1.30 -10.16
CA ASP A 370 -13.65 -2.25 -9.53
C ASP A 370 -13.03 -3.64 -9.41
N PHE A 371 -13.23 -4.26 -8.26
CA PHE A 371 -13.01 -5.68 -8.04
C PHE A 371 -14.33 -6.42 -8.22
N SER A 372 -14.32 -7.49 -9.02
CA SER A 372 -15.35 -8.51 -9.01
C SER A 372 -14.73 -9.90 -8.97
N TRP A 373 -15.42 -10.84 -8.33
CA TRP A 373 -14.98 -12.23 -8.27
C TRP A 373 -14.92 -12.89 -9.63
N ARG A 374 -15.87 -12.53 -10.51
CA ARG A 374 -15.85 -12.98 -11.91
C ARG A 374 -14.59 -12.53 -12.64
N GLU A 375 -14.15 -11.29 -12.43
CA GLU A 375 -12.93 -10.78 -13.04
C GLU A 375 -11.67 -11.45 -12.46
N LEU A 376 -11.62 -11.68 -11.14
CA LEU A 376 -10.54 -12.46 -10.52
C LEU A 376 -10.40 -13.83 -11.16
N ILE A 377 -11.50 -14.58 -11.26
CA ILE A 377 -11.50 -15.94 -11.79
C ILE A 377 -11.12 -15.93 -13.27
N ARG A 378 -11.68 -15.01 -14.06
CA ARG A 378 -11.35 -14.86 -15.49
C ARG A 378 -9.87 -14.56 -15.69
N ARG A 379 -9.32 -13.54 -15.02
CA ARG A 379 -7.90 -13.16 -15.14
C ARG A 379 -6.99 -14.29 -14.68
N ASN A 380 -7.32 -14.97 -13.59
CA ASN A 380 -6.57 -16.15 -13.16
C ASN A 380 -6.59 -17.25 -14.22
N ASN A 381 -7.76 -17.62 -14.71
CA ASN A 381 -7.91 -18.78 -15.60
C ASN A 381 -7.37 -18.51 -17.01
N ASP A 382 -7.64 -17.33 -17.56
CA ASP A 382 -7.34 -17.01 -18.96
C ASP A 382 -5.92 -16.45 -19.13
N GLU A 383 -5.44 -15.68 -18.16
CA GLU A 383 -4.14 -15.00 -18.27
C GLU A 383 -3.06 -15.74 -17.49
N LEU A 384 -3.24 -15.95 -16.18
CA LEU A 384 -2.24 -16.67 -15.39
C LEU A 384 -2.15 -18.13 -15.78
N VAL A 385 -3.26 -18.87 -15.82
CA VAL A 385 -3.26 -20.31 -16.13
C VAL A 385 -3.08 -20.53 -17.64
N ALA A 386 -3.97 -20.00 -18.49
CA ALA A 386 -3.98 -20.38 -19.91
C ALA A 386 -2.95 -19.66 -20.78
N THR A 387 -2.45 -18.49 -20.38
CA THR A 387 -1.43 -17.74 -21.14
C THR A 387 -0.03 -17.95 -20.58
N TYR A 388 0.25 -17.48 -19.37
CA TYR A 388 1.61 -17.52 -18.80
C TYR A 388 1.99 -18.89 -18.25
N GLY A 389 1.15 -19.47 -17.39
CA GLY A 389 1.37 -20.77 -16.77
C GLY A 389 1.43 -21.90 -17.79
N ASN A 390 0.54 -21.89 -18.79
CA ASN A 390 0.54 -22.85 -19.88
C ASN A 390 1.79 -22.72 -20.77
N LEU A 391 2.25 -21.50 -21.06
CA LEU A 391 3.52 -21.28 -21.77
C LEU A 391 4.67 -21.98 -21.04
N VAL A 392 4.84 -21.68 -19.75
CA VAL A 392 5.89 -22.27 -18.91
C VAL A 392 5.76 -23.79 -18.88
N HIS A 393 4.59 -24.29 -18.49
CA HIS A 393 4.38 -25.72 -18.28
C HIS A 393 4.56 -26.53 -19.57
N ARG A 394 4.05 -26.04 -20.71
CA ARG A 394 4.19 -26.68 -22.02
C ARG A 394 5.65 -26.75 -22.47
N VAL A 395 6.39 -25.64 -22.35
CA VAL A 395 7.79 -25.57 -22.75
C VAL A 395 8.65 -26.48 -21.88
N LEU A 396 8.50 -26.39 -20.55
CA LEU A 396 9.29 -27.20 -19.62
C LEU A 396 8.94 -28.69 -19.73
N THR A 397 7.66 -29.06 -19.81
CA THR A 397 7.24 -30.47 -20.01
C THR A 397 7.81 -31.06 -21.28
N PHE A 398 7.69 -30.32 -22.39
CA PHE A 398 8.18 -30.81 -23.66
C PHE A 398 9.71 -30.91 -23.68
N THR A 399 10.41 -29.93 -23.11
CA THR A 399 11.86 -29.96 -22.97
C THR A 399 12.30 -31.14 -22.12
N TYR A 400 11.71 -31.29 -20.93
CA TYR A 400 12.07 -32.34 -19.98
C TYR A 400 11.93 -33.74 -20.58
N ARG A 401 10.83 -33.99 -21.31
CA ARG A 401 10.56 -35.29 -21.94
C ARG A 401 11.47 -35.60 -23.13
N ASN A 402 11.80 -34.61 -23.95
CA ASN A 402 12.47 -34.86 -25.22
C ASN A 402 13.99 -34.62 -25.18
N PHE A 403 14.50 -33.89 -24.18
CA PHE A 403 15.90 -33.47 -24.07
C PHE A 403 16.51 -33.83 -22.71
N ASP A 404 16.19 -35.03 -22.21
CA ASP A 404 16.81 -35.63 -21.01
C ASP A 404 16.74 -34.75 -19.75
N GLY A 405 15.64 -34.02 -19.58
CA GLY A 405 15.48 -33.12 -18.44
C GLY A 405 16.40 -31.89 -18.49
N CYS A 406 17.03 -31.58 -19.63
CA CYS A 406 18.04 -30.53 -19.73
C CYS A 406 17.67 -29.47 -20.77
N VAL A 407 18.18 -28.25 -20.58
CA VAL A 407 18.07 -27.16 -21.54
C VAL A 407 18.75 -27.58 -22.85
N PRO A 408 18.06 -27.53 -24.00
CA PRO A 408 18.63 -28.00 -25.26
C PRO A 408 19.73 -27.05 -25.74
N THR A 409 20.71 -27.61 -26.47
CA THR A 409 21.75 -26.80 -27.13
C THR A 409 21.22 -26.23 -28.44
N PRO A 410 21.14 -24.89 -28.58
CA PRO A 410 20.69 -24.28 -29.83
C PRO A 410 21.76 -24.37 -30.92
N GLY A 411 21.32 -24.44 -32.17
CA GLY A 411 22.10 -24.18 -33.36
C GLY A 411 22.08 -22.70 -33.72
N ALA A 412 22.16 -22.39 -35.02
CA ALA A 412 22.05 -21.01 -35.49
C ALA A 412 20.59 -20.53 -35.39
N LEU A 413 20.34 -19.55 -34.51
CA LEU A 413 19.02 -18.96 -34.34
C LEU A 413 18.65 -18.11 -35.57
N ASP A 414 17.45 -18.33 -36.10
CA ASP A 414 16.92 -17.54 -37.21
C ASP A 414 16.43 -16.14 -36.77
N THR A 415 16.06 -15.32 -37.75
CA THR A 415 15.64 -13.93 -37.54
C THR A 415 14.44 -13.82 -36.60
N SER A 416 13.45 -14.72 -36.68
CA SER A 416 12.29 -14.63 -35.79
C SER A 416 12.62 -15.02 -34.35
N SER A 417 13.55 -15.96 -34.16
CA SER A 417 14.08 -16.34 -32.85
C SER A 417 14.89 -15.22 -32.20
N GLN A 418 15.77 -14.58 -32.96
CA GLN A 418 16.54 -13.42 -32.50
C GLN A 418 15.62 -12.24 -32.16
N SER A 419 14.62 -11.97 -33.00
CA SER A 419 13.63 -10.91 -32.80
C SER A 419 12.86 -11.07 -31.49
N LEU A 420 12.44 -12.30 -31.15
CA LEU A 420 11.73 -12.54 -29.88
C LEU A 420 12.62 -12.30 -28.64
N ILE A 421 13.90 -12.70 -28.70
CA ILE A 421 14.85 -12.43 -27.61
C ILE A 421 15.07 -10.93 -27.45
N GLU A 422 15.20 -10.19 -28.55
CA GLU A 422 15.36 -8.74 -28.48
C GLU A 422 14.10 -8.05 -27.94
N LYS A 423 12.92 -8.51 -28.35
CA LYS A 423 11.66 -8.03 -27.79
C LYS A 423 11.57 -8.27 -26.28
N ALA A 424 12.07 -9.40 -25.78
CA ALA A 424 12.14 -9.65 -24.33
C ALA A 424 13.03 -8.63 -23.60
N ARG A 425 14.17 -8.26 -24.19
CA ARG A 425 15.08 -7.22 -23.68
C ARG A 425 14.42 -5.84 -23.68
N GLU A 426 13.76 -5.48 -24.77
CA GLU A 426 13.03 -4.22 -24.92
C GLU A 426 11.87 -4.11 -23.91
N SER A 427 11.09 -5.18 -23.73
CA SER A 427 10.01 -5.23 -22.74
C SER A 427 10.53 -5.02 -21.33
N MET A 428 11.62 -5.70 -20.94
CA MET A 428 12.23 -5.51 -19.62
C MET A 428 12.78 -4.09 -19.42
N THR A 429 13.37 -3.49 -20.46
CA THR A 429 13.85 -2.09 -20.44
C THR A 429 12.69 -1.11 -20.30
N THR A 430 11.58 -1.38 -20.99
CA THR A 430 10.36 -0.59 -20.88
C THR A 430 9.79 -0.66 -19.47
N GLU A 431 9.70 -1.88 -18.92
CA GLU A 431 9.20 -2.12 -17.58
C GLU A 431 10.07 -1.47 -16.49
N ASP A 432 11.40 -1.48 -16.64
CA ASP A 432 12.33 -0.75 -15.75
C ASP A 432 11.97 0.73 -15.63
N GLY A 433 11.72 1.38 -16.78
CA GLY A 433 11.28 2.78 -16.82
C GLY A 433 9.89 3.00 -16.20
N LEU A 434 8.97 2.06 -16.37
CA LEU A 434 7.61 2.16 -15.81
C LEU A 434 7.61 1.98 -14.29
N LEU A 435 8.33 0.98 -13.77
CA LEU A 435 8.44 0.69 -12.33
C LEU A 435 9.12 1.82 -11.57
N SER A 436 10.23 2.36 -12.09
CA SER A 436 10.93 3.51 -11.48
C SER A 436 10.06 4.78 -11.38
N ARG A 437 9.00 4.89 -12.18
CA ARG A 437 8.00 5.98 -12.16
C ARG A 437 6.67 5.59 -11.52
N CYS A 438 6.60 4.46 -10.80
CA CYS A 438 5.37 3.98 -10.13
C CYS A 438 4.17 3.79 -11.10
N GLN A 439 4.43 3.30 -12.32
CA GLN A 439 3.44 2.98 -13.35
C GLN A 439 3.25 1.45 -13.45
N PHE A 440 2.73 0.84 -12.39
CA PHE A 440 2.66 -0.59 -12.17
C PHE A 440 1.70 -1.31 -13.13
N ARG A 441 0.56 -0.67 -13.45
CA ARG A 441 -0.42 -1.25 -14.38
C ARG A 441 0.14 -1.41 -15.80
N LEU A 442 0.91 -0.43 -16.26
CA LEU A 442 1.58 -0.50 -17.56
C LEU A 442 2.73 -1.51 -17.54
N ALA A 443 3.48 -1.57 -16.44
CA ALA A 443 4.60 -2.49 -16.25
C ALA A 443 4.14 -3.96 -16.39
N ILE A 444 3.16 -4.38 -15.59
CA ILE A 444 2.65 -5.77 -15.65
C ILE A 444 2.03 -6.12 -17.01
N GLY A 445 1.41 -5.12 -17.67
CA GLY A 445 0.89 -5.27 -19.03
C GLY A 445 1.98 -5.59 -20.06
N SER A 446 3.17 -4.99 -19.91
CA SER A 446 4.33 -5.26 -20.78
C SER A 446 4.80 -6.71 -20.66
N ALA A 447 4.90 -7.23 -19.43
CA ALA A 447 5.26 -8.63 -19.18
C ALA A 447 4.24 -9.60 -19.78
N MET A 448 2.93 -9.35 -19.61
CA MET A 448 1.90 -10.22 -20.18
C MET A 448 1.84 -10.17 -21.71
N GLN A 449 2.12 -9.02 -22.32
CA GLN A 449 2.27 -8.92 -23.76
C GLN A 449 3.42 -9.80 -24.26
N LEU A 450 4.57 -9.80 -23.58
CA LEU A 450 5.69 -10.68 -23.91
C LEU A 450 5.32 -12.18 -23.81
N ALA A 451 4.53 -12.57 -22.80
CA ALA A 451 4.04 -13.94 -22.68
C ALA A 451 3.13 -14.36 -23.84
N GLN A 452 2.28 -13.44 -24.35
CA GLN A 452 1.46 -13.69 -25.53
C GLN A 452 2.31 -13.85 -26.80
N GLU A 453 3.34 -13.04 -26.96
CA GLU A 453 4.27 -13.11 -28.10
C GLU A 453 5.07 -14.42 -28.09
N ALA A 454 5.52 -14.88 -26.92
CA ALA A 454 6.18 -16.18 -26.78
C ALA A 454 5.25 -17.35 -27.14
N ASN A 455 3.97 -17.28 -26.77
CA ASN A 455 2.98 -18.27 -27.19
C ASN A 455 2.77 -18.30 -28.70
N ARG A 456 2.69 -17.12 -29.35
CA ARG A 456 2.57 -16.99 -30.81
C ARG A 456 3.78 -17.61 -31.53
N TYR A 457 4.99 -17.28 -31.06
CA TYR A 457 6.22 -17.86 -31.59
C TYR A 457 6.23 -19.40 -31.50
N LEU A 458 5.80 -19.96 -30.37
CA LEU A 458 5.73 -21.42 -30.22
C LEU A 458 4.70 -22.06 -31.15
N GLU A 459 3.59 -21.39 -31.43
CA GLU A 459 2.60 -21.90 -32.39
C GLU A 459 3.17 -21.92 -33.81
N GLU A 460 3.82 -20.83 -34.22
CA GLU A 460 4.50 -20.71 -35.53
C GLU A 460 5.62 -21.74 -35.70
N LYS A 461 6.47 -21.93 -34.67
CA LYS A 461 7.57 -22.91 -34.71
C LYS A 461 7.11 -24.34 -34.51
N SER A 462 6.00 -24.54 -33.79
CA SER A 462 5.42 -25.85 -33.47
C SER A 462 6.48 -26.91 -33.08
N PRO A 463 7.27 -26.72 -31.99
CA PRO A 463 8.35 -27.64 -31.63
C PRO A 463 7.91 -29.10 -31.45
N TRP A 464 6.65 -29.32 -31.06
CA TRP A 464 6.01 -30.63 -30.95
C TRP A 464 5.81 -31.35 -32.28
N LYS A 465 5.69 -30.62 -33.39
CA LYS A 465 5.72 -31.18 -34.74
C LYS A 465 7.16 -31.27 -35.23
N ALA A 466 7.92 -30.18 -35.08
CA ALA A 466 9.29 -30.07 -35.58
C ALA A 466 10.22 -31.17 -35.05
N VAL A 467 10.05 -31.64 -33.80
CA VAL A 467 10.91 -32.70 -33.23
C VAL A 467 10.92 -34.01 -34.05
N LYS A 468 9.84 -34.27 -34.81
CA LYS A 468 9.72 -35.48 -35.64
C LYS A 468 10.52 -35.39 -36.94
N GLU A 469 10.80 -34.17 -37.40
CA GLU A 469 11.49 -33.89 -38.66
C GLU A 469 12.93 -33.43 -38.40
N SER A 470 13.09 -32.52 -37.45
CA SER A 470 14.38 -31.97 -37.01
C SER A 470 14.36 -31.74 -35.51
N ARG A 471 15.04 -32.63 -34.78
CA ARG A 471 15.28 -32.48 -33.34
C ARG A 471 15.98 -31.16 -33.03
N GLN A 472 16.84 -30.67 -33.93
CA GLN A 472 17.54 -29.39 -33.77
C GLN A 472 16.59 -28.20 -33.89
N ALA A 473 15.65 -28.20 -34.84
CA ALA A 473 14.68 -27.10 -34.96
C ALA A 473 13.77 -26.99 -33.71
N ALA A 474 13.41 -28.14 -33.11
CA ALA A 474 12.72 -28.17 -31.84
C ALA A 474 13.61 -27.67 -30.68
N ALA A 475 14.89 -28.05 -30.65
CA ALA A 475 15.87 -27.57 -29.67
C ALA A 475 16.00 -26.04 -29.71
N ASP A 476 16.15 -25.46 -30.90
CA ASP A 476 16.36 -24.02 -31.09
C ASP A 476 15.15 -23.21 -30.58
N SER A 477 13.94 -23.62 -30.97
CA SER A 477 12.71 -22.94 -30.56
C SER A 477 12.40 -23.08 -29.07
N LEU A 478 12.69 -24.23 -28.47
CA LEU A 478 12.53 -24.42 -27.03
C LEU A 478 13.57 -23.64 -26.23
N TYR A 479 14.83 -23.59 -26.69
CA TYR A 479 15.87 -22.78 -26.08
C TYR A 479 15.45 -21.31 -26.04
N VAL A 480 14.98 -20.76 -27.17
CA VAL A 480 14.48 -19.38 -27.27
C VAL A 480 13.31 -19.15 -26.31
N ALA A 481 12.34 -20.07 -26.26
CA ALA A 481 11.21 -19.96 -25.33
C ALA A 481 11.65 -19.98 -23.87
N ILE A 482 12.63 -20.82 -23.50
CA ILE A 482 13.20 -20.87 -22.15
C ILE A 482 13.92 -19.55 -21.80
N VAL A 483 14.66 -18.97 -22.74
CA VAL A 483 15.29 -17.64 -22.58
C VAL A 483 14.22 -16.59 -22.26
N VAL A 484 13.13 -16.54 -23.04
CA VAL A 484 12.03 -15.58 -22.80
C VAL A 484 11.31 -15.85 -21.48
N ILE A 485 11.12 -17.11 -21.09
CA ILE A 485 10.59 -17.49 -19.78
C ILE A 485 11.49 -16.97 -18.64
N ALA A 486 12.81 -16.96 -18.82
CA ALA A 486 13.74 -16.38 -17.84
C ALA A 486 13.60 -14.85 -17.71
N TYR A 487 13.31 -14.13 -18.80
CA TYR A 487 12.92 -12.72 -18.76
C TYR A 487 11.60 -12.53 -18.00
N LEU A 488 10.55 -13.26 -18.39
CA LEU A 488 9.22 -13.18 -17.77
C LEU A 488 9.25 -13.46 -16.26
N LYS A 489 10.01 -14.48 -15.84
CA LYS A 489 10.26 -14.80 -14.42
C LYS A 489 10.75 -13.59 -13.63
N THR A 490 11.72 -12.87 -14.20
CA THR A 490 12.38 -11.71 -13.59
C THR A 490 11.45 -10.49 -13.57
N MET A 491 10.82 -10.22 -14.72
CA MET A 491 9.84 -9.14 -14.92
C MET A 491 8.63 -9.26 -13.98
N LEU A 492 8.07 -10.46 -13.84
CA LEU A 492 6.89 -10.70 -13.01
C LEU A 492 7.19 -10.84 -11.52
N TYR A 493 8.46 -10.98 -11.10
CA TYR A 493 8.81 -11.20 -9.69
C TYR A 493 8.30 -10.11 -8.72
N PRO A 494 8.39 -8.81 -9.03
CA PRO A 494 7.81 -7.78 -8.17
C PRO A 494 6.30 -7.96 -7.94
N PHE A 495 5.58 -8.54 -8.91
CA PHE A 495 4.14 -8.73 -8.89
C PHE A 495 3.72 -10.08 -8.31
N LEU A 496 4.40 -11.17 -8.70
CA LEU A 496 4.06 -12.56 -8.44
C LEU A 496 5.24 -13.30 -7.77
N PRO A 497 5.65 -12.90 -6.56
CA PRO A 497 6.88 -13.38 -5.95
C PRO A 497 6.88 -14.90 -5.74
N PHE A 498 5.74 -15.51 -5.41
CA PHE A 498 5.68 -16.94 -5.14
C PHE A 498 5.82 -17.78 -6.41
N SER A 499 5.06 -17.46 -7.46
CA SER A 499 5.14 -18.15 -8.74
C SER A 499 6.46 -17.89 -9.47
N SER A 500 7.04 -16.69 -9.34
CA SER A 500 8.36 -16.40 -9.92
C SER A 500 9.48 -17.19 -9.23
N GLU A 501 9.49 -17.30 -7.90
CA GLU A 501 10.47 -18.13 -7.18
C GLU A 501 10.29 -19.62 -7.48
N LYS A 502 9.04 -20.11 -7.58
CA LYS A 502 8.77 -21.47 -8.04
C LYS A 502 9.35 -21.70 -9.44
N LEU A 503 9.16 -20.77 -10.37
CA LEU A 503 9.73 -20.87 -11.70
C LEU A 503 11.26 -20.79 -11.70
N HIS A 504 11.86 -19.98 -10.82
CA HIS A 504 13.31 -19.92 -10.64
C HIS A 504 13.89 -21.31 -10.34
N GLN A 505 13.27 -22.03 -9.40
CA GLN A 505 13.66 -23.39 -9.05
C GLN A 505 13.39 -24.39 -10.19
N LEU A 506 12.24 -24.29 -10.88
CA LEU A 506 11.92 -25.17 -12.01
C LEU A 506 12.94 -25.08 -13.15
N LEU A 507 13.53 -23.90 -13.36
CA LEU A 507 14.63 -23.70 -14.32
C LEU A 507 15.98 -24.26 -13.85
N GLY A 508 16.05 -24.84 -12.64
CA GLY A 508 17.26 -25.46 -12.09
C GLY A 508 18.22 -24.46 -11.46
N PHE A 509 17.72 -23.31 -10.99
CA PHE A 509 18.54 -22.34 -10.26
C PHE A 509 18.35 -22.50 -8.75
N ASP A 510 19.47 -22.39 -8.04
CA ASP A 510 19.51 -22.22 -6.59
C ASP A 510 19.53 -20.73 -6.22
N GLY A 511 19.11 -20.41 -4.99
CA GLY A 511 19.08 -19.04 -4.46
C GLY A 511 17.70 -18.40 -4.60
N SER A 512 17.67 -17.07 -4.58
CA SER A 512 16.46 -16.25 -4.75
C SER A 512 16.59 -15.31 -5.94
N LEU A 513 15.47 -14.93 -6.53
CA LEU A 513 15.44 -13.96 -7.63
C LEU A 513 15.94 -12.59 -7.25
N GLU A 514 15.70 -12.17 -6.00
CA GLU A 514 16.20 -10.89 -5.51
C GLU A 514 17.74 -10.83 -5.57
N ALA A 515 18.43 -11.95 -5.32
CA ALA A 515 19.89 -12.04 -5.36
C ALA A 515 20.47 -12.05 -6.79
N ASP A 516 19.72 -12.53 -7.79
CA ASP A 516 20.11 -12.47 -9.21
C ASP A 516 20.09 -11.02 -9.75
N GLY A 517 19.29 -10.15 -9.12
CA GLY A 517 19.09 -8.76 -9.48
C GLY A 517 18.15 -8.55 -10.68
N TRP A 518 18.02 -7.29 -11.13
CA TRP A 518 17.17 -6.89 -12.25
C TRP A 518 17.84 -7.18 -13.60
N GLN A 519 18.13 -8.45 -13.81
CA GLN A 519 18.68 -9.01 -15.04
C GLN A 519 18.27 -10.49 -15.12
N PRO A 520 17.93 -11.01 -16.30
CA PRO A 520 17.53 -12.40 -16.41
C PRO A 520 18.76 -13.29 -16.31
N ARG A 521 18.79 -14.15 -15.30
CA ARG A 521 19.71 -15.29 -15.28
C ARG A 521 19.25 -16.32 -16.31
N LEU A 522 19.98 -16.41 -17.42
CA LEU A 522 19.68 -17.33 -18.51
C LEU A 522 20.21 -18.74 -18.18
N PRO A 523 19.39 -19.79 -18.36
CA PRO A 523 19.85 -21.14 -18.06
C PRO A 523 20.78 -21.61 -19.20
N SER A 524 21.88 -22.25 -18.83
CA SER A 524 22.90 -22.68 -19.80
C SER A 524 22.44 -23.92 -20.57
N PRO A 525 22.85 -24.10 -21.85
CA PRO A 525 22.70 -25.38 -22.53
C PRO A 525 23.23 -26.55 -21.68
N GLY A 526 22.45 -27.64 -21.59
CA GLY A 526 22.77 -28.79 -20.75
C GLY A 526 22.44 -28.61 -19.26
N GLN A 527 22.00 -27.43 -18.82
CA GLN A 527 21.53 -27.23 -17.45
C GLN A 527 20.32 -28.12 -17.17
N ARG A 528 20.34 -28.81 -16.04
CA ARG A 528 19.25 -29.69 -15.61
C ARG A 528 18.08 -28.88 -15.10
N LEU A 529 16.89 -29.19 -15.61
CA LEU A 529 15.60 -28.66 -15.17
C LEU A 529 15.04 -29.58 -14.08
N LEU A 530 14.24 -29.01 -13.17
CA LEU A 530 13.44 -29.83 -12.26
C LEU A 530 12.21 -30.40 -12.99
N PRO A 531 11.60 -31.48 -12.46
CA PRO A 531 10.34 -32.00 -12.97
C PRO A 531 9.30 -30.87 -13.11
N PRO A 532 8.72 -30.67 -14.31
CA PRO A 532 7.81 -29.57 -14.56
C PRO A 532 6.52 -29.69 -13.75
N GLU A 533 6.07 -28.57 -13.20
CA GLU A 533 4.81 -28.46 -12.48
C GLU A 533 4.03 -27.21 -12.92
N PRO A 534 2.67 -27.22 -12.83
CA PRO A 534 1.88 -26.01 -13.02
C PRO A 534 2.27 -24.91 -12.01
N LEU A 535 2.31 -23.66 -12.50
CA LEU A 535 2.55 -22.47 -11.67
C LEU A 535 1.30 -21.95 -10.96
N PHE A 536 0.12 -22.17 -11.57
CA PHE A 536 -1.16 -21.64 -11.11
C PHE A 536 -2.23 -22.71 -11.19
N SER A 537 -3.22 -22.62 -10.30
CA SER A 537 -4.40 -23.49 -10.27
C SER A 537 -5.59 -22.79 -10.91
N LYS A 538 -6.40 -23.54 -11.67
CA LYS A 538 -7.67 -23.02 -12.20
C LYS A 538 -8.67 -22.83 -11.05
N LEU A 539 -9.36 -21.69 -11.02
CA LEU A 539 -10.47 -21.42 -10.10
C LEU A 539 -11.79 -21.84 -10.74
N ASP A 540 -12.68 -22.47 -9.97
CA ASP A 540 -14.02 -22.83 -10.44
C ASP A 540 -14.84 -21.55 -10.68
N GLU A 541 -15.50 -21.45 -11.83
CA GLU A 541 -16.35 -20.32 -12.22
C GLU A 541 -17.53 -20.13 -11.26
N LYS A 542 -18.01 -21.20 -10.63
CA LYS A 542 -19.11 -21.13 -9.63
C LYS A 542 -18.74 -20.32 -8.40
N LEU A 543 -17.45 -20.23 -8.07
CA LEU A 543 -16.97 -19.43 -6.94
C LEU A 543 -17.34 -17.95 -7.10
N ALA A 544 -17.51 -17.45 -8.32
CA ALA A 544 -17.89 -16.06 -8.55
C ALA A 544 -19.19 -15.70 -7.82
N ASP A 545 -20.24 -16.51 -8.06
CA ASP A 545 -21.56 -16.28 -7.48
C ASP A 545 -21.60 -16.65 -5.99
N GLU A 546 -20.87 -17.70 -5.59
CA GLU A 546 -20.76 -18.11 -4.18
C GLU A 546 -20.14 -17.01 -3.31
N GLU A 547 -19.04 -16.43 -3.77
CA GLU A 547 -18.32 -15.38 -3.04
C GLU A 547 -19.03 -14.03 -3.08
N ALA A 548 -19.57 -13.64 -4.25
CA ALA A 548 -20.41 -12.46 -4.34
C ALA A 548 -21.63 -12.57 -3.41
N GLY A 549 -22.18 -13.78 -3.26
CA GLY A 549 -23.27 -14.08 -2.33
C GLY A 549 -22.91 -13.99 -0.85
N ARG A 550 -21.62 -13.92 -0.48
CA ARG A 550 -21.14 -13.71 0.90
C ARG A 550 -21.05 -12.23 1.28
N LEU A 551 -20.95 -11.34 0.30
CA LEU A 551 -20.85 -9.90 0.55
C LEU A 551 -22.07 -9.37 1.30
N GLY A 552 -21.82 -8.52 2.30
CA GLY A 552 -22.87 -7.93 3.15
C GLY A 552 -23.46 -8.87 4.19
N LYS A 553 -23.03 -10.14 4.26
CA LYS A 553 -23.45 -11.08 5.31
C LYS A 553 -22.42 -11.10 6.43
N TYR A 554 -22.88 -11.00 7.68
CA TYR A 554 -22.03 -11.29 8.84
C TYR A 554 -21.91 -12.82 8.91
N ILE A 555 -20.74 -13.37 8.54
CA ILE A 555 -20.44 -14.79 8.67
C ILE A 555 -19.80 -15.04 10.02
#